data_AF-A0A2J4PR24-F1
#
_entry.id   AF-A0A2J4PR24-F1
#
_cell.length_a   1.000
_cell.length_b   1.000
_cell.length_c   1.000
_cell.angle_alpha   90.00
_cell.angle_beta   90.00
_cell.angle_gamma   90.00
#
_symmetry.space_group_name_H-M   'P 1'
#
loop_
_entity.id
_entity.type
_entity.pdbx_description
1 polymer ?
#
loop_
_entity_poly.entity_id
_entity_poly.type
_entity_poly.pdbx_seq_one_letter_code
_entity_poly.pdbx_strand_id
1 'polypeptide(L)' 'MVSTTAVAAIKEWRKTNKFICHVKLNYKKVLRKCREISLIGGKYKEYQTLCENYACAKLTGATEGLVNFEDKP' A
#
# COMPACT_ATOMS: atom_id res chain seq x y z
N MET A 1 -15.56 -27.27 15.86
CA MET A 1 -15.47 -26.78 14.46
C MET A 1 -16.17 -25.43 14.37
N VAL A 2 -15.48 -24.36 13.97
CA VAL A 2 -16.12 -23.04 13.85
C VAL A 2 -17.05 -23.08 12.63
N SER A 3 -18.34 -22.82 12.84
CA SER A 3 -19.35 -22.86 11.78
C SER A 3 -18.95 -21.92 10.64
N THR A 4 -18.93 -22.43 9.41
CA THR A 4 -18.53 -21.70 8.19
C THR A 4 -19.35 -20.42 7.99
N THR A 5 -20.61 -20.43 8.41
CA THR A 5 -21.53 -19.30 8.42
C THR A 5 -21.10 -18.20 9.40
N ALA A 6 -20.61 -18.58 10.58
CA ALA A 6 -20.10 -17.62 11.56
C ALA A 6 -18.81 -16.94 11.06
N VAL A 7 -17.94 -17.68 10.38
CA VAL A 7 -16.74 -17.12 9.75
C VAL A 7 -17.11 -16.12 8.64
N ALA A 8 -18.11 -16.43 7.82
CA ALA A 8 -18.60 -15.54 6.77
C ALA A 8 -19.22 -14.26 7.35
N ALA A 9 -20.08 -14.37 8.36
CA ALA A 9 -20.71 -13.24 9.04
C ALA A 9 -19.67 -12.31 9.70
N ILE A 10 -18.66 -12.88 10.36
CA ILE A 10 -17.56 -12.10 10.95
C ILE A 10 -16.73 -11.41 9.86
N LYS A 11 -16.52 -12.04 8.70
CA LYS A 11 -15.82 -11.41 7.57
C LYS A 11 -16.59 -10.21 7.04
N GLU A 12 -17.91 -10.34 6.86
CA GLU A 12 -18.76 -9.23 6.40
C GLU A 12 -18.82 -8.10 7.43
N TRP A 13 -18.99 -8.41 8.71
CA TRP A 13 -18.94 -7.42 9.78
C TRP A 13 -17.61 -6.67 9.82
N ARG A 14 -16.49 -7.37 9.60
CA ARG A 14 -15.15 -6.73 9.54
C ARG A 14 -14.96 -5.81 8.33
N LYS A 15 -15.75 -5.96 7.26
CA LYS A 15 -15.70 -5.08 6.08
C LYS A 15 -16.49 -3.80 6.32
N THR A 16 -17.63 -3.89 7.01
CA THR A 16 -18.52 -2.75 7.27
C THR A 16 -18.15 -1.98 8.54
N ASN A 17 -17.41 -2.60 9.47
CA ASN A 17 -16.98 -1.95 10.71
C ASN A 17 -15.87 -0.91 10.45
N LYS A 18 -16.25 0.37 10.48
CA LYS A 18 -15.35 1.52 10.24
C LYS A 18 -14.15 1.55 11.19
N PHE A 19 -14.33 1.18 12.45
CA PHE A 19 -13.25 1.17 13.45
C PHE A 19 -12.18 0.12 13.10
N ILE A 20 -12.60 -1.12 12.81
CA ILE A 20 -11.68 -2.20 12.41
C ILE A 20 -10.97 -1.85 11.09
N CYS A 21 -11.67 -1.22 10.14
CA CYS A 21 -11.05 -0.72 8.92
C CYS A 21 -9.99 0.35 9.21
N HIS A 22 -10.28 1.30 10.09
CA HIS A 22 -9.32 2.34 10.49
C HIS A 22 -8.08 1.77 11.19
N VAL A 23 -8.26 0.82 12.12
CA VAL A 23 -7.16 0.10 12.78
C VAL A 23 -6.31 -0.66 11.76
N LYS A 24 -6.93 -1.36 10.79
CA LYS A 24 -6.21 -2.05 9.72
C LYS A 24 -5.42 -1.09 8.83
N LEU A 25 -5.98 0.07 8.50
CA LEU A 25 -5.29 1.08 7.71
C LEU A 25 -4.06 1.63 8.46
N ASN A 26 -4.20 1.93 9.75
CA ASN A 26 -3.07 2.39 10.57
C ASN A 26 -2.00 1.32 10.71
N TYR A 27 -2.39 0.06 10.92
CA TYR A 27 -1.47 -1.07 10.94
C TYR A 27 -0.71 -1.24 9.61
N LYS A 28 -1.40 -1.13 8.46
CA LYS A 28 -0.76 -1.14 7.14
C LYS A 28 0.23 0.02 6.96
N LYS A 29 -0.08 1.22 7.44
CA LYS A 29 0.84 2.38 7.40
C LYS A 29 2.10 2.12 8.22
N VAL A 30 1.97 1.57 9.43
CA VAL A 30 3.12 1.20 10.26
C VAL A 30 3.96 0.12 9.60
N LEU A 31 3.33 -0.93 9.06
CA LEU A 31 4.04 -1.98 8.31
C LEU A 31 4.83 -1.44 7.11
N ARG A 32 4.26 -0.47 6.36
CA ARG A 32 4.98 0.21 5.28
C ARG A 32 6.22 0.93 5.80
N LYS A 33 6.08 1.73 6.85
CA LYS A 33 7.22 2.40 7.50
C LYS A 33 8.28 1.39 7.98
N CYS A 34 7.87 0.27 8.57
CA CYS A 34 8.81 -0.78 8.98
C CYS A 34 9.55 -1.41 7.79
N ARG A 35 8.89 -1.59 6.64
CA ARG A 35 9.52 -2.07 5.40
C ARG A 35 10.48 -1.02 4.84
N GLU A 36 10.09 0.25 4.81
CA GLU A 36 10.96 1.36 4.41
C GLU A 36 12.21 1.47 5.32
N ILE A 37 12.05 1.28 6.63
CA ILE A 37 13.17 1.28 7.59
C ILE A 37 14.09 0.08 7.39
N SER A 38 13.55 -1.09 7.02
CA SER A 38 14.33 -2.32 6.77
C SER A 38 14.95 -2.36 5.37
N LEU A 39 14.62 -1.42 4.49
CA LEU A 39 15.39 -1.13 3.28
C LEU A 39 16.66 -0.37 3.67
N ILE A 40 17.56 -1.05 4.38
CA ILE A 40 18.88 -0.53 4.70
C ILE A 40 19.67 -0.38 3.41
N GLY A 41 20.05 0.86 3.12
CA GLY A 41 21.11 1.22 2.19
C GLY A 41 20.61 1.69 0.83
N GLY A 42 20.55 3.02 0.66
CA GLY A 42 20.76 3.77 -0.60
C GLY A 42 19.83 3.49 -1.78
N LYS A 43 19.58 2.22 -2.11
CA LYS A 43 18.93 1.73 -3.31
C LYS A 43 17.50 2.23 -3.49
N TYR A 44 16.69 2.33 -2.43
CA TYR A 44 15.34 2.89 -2.60
C TYR A 44 15.39 4.38 -2.98
N LYS A 45 16.32 5.14 -2.38
CA LYS A 45 16.60 6.52 -2.79
C LYS A 45 17.17 6.56 -4.21
N GLU A 46 18.09 5.67 -4.57
CA GLU A 46 18.65 5.57 -5.93
C GLU A 46 17.56 5.24 -6.96
N TYR A 47 16.65 4.31 -6.66
CA TYR A 47 15.50 3.99 -7.51
C TYR A 47 14.54 5.19 -7.63
N GLN A 48 14.31 5.92 -6.54
CA GLN A 48 13.50 7.14 -6.56
C GLN A 48 14.15 8.22 -7.44
N THR A 49 15.46 8.46 -7.29
CA THR A 49 16.23 9.41 -8.12
C THR A 49 16.31 8.97 -9.58
N LEU A 50 16.44 7.66 -9.85
CA LEU A 50 16.36 7.13 -11.21
C LEU A 50 14.97 7.37 -11.80
N CYS A 51 13.89 7.13 -11.03
CA CYS A 51 12.52 7.39 -11.48
C CYS A 51 12.28 8.87 -11.79
N GLU A 52 12.79 9.80 -10.99
CA GLU A 52 12.70 11.25 -11.27
C GLU A 52 13.40 11.64 -12.59
N ASN A 53 14.46 10.90 -12.98
CA ASN A 53 15.23 11.12 -14.19
C ASN A 53 14.65 10.45 -15.44
N TYR A 54 13.87 9.36 -15.29
CA TYR A 54 13.28 8.66 -16.42
C TYR A 54 12.01 9.36 -16.94
N ALA A 55 12.03 9.75 -18.21
CA ALA A 55 10.89 10.40 -18.89
C ALA A 55 9.59 9.57 -18.82
N CYS A 56 9.69 8.24 -18.78
CA CYS A 56 8.55 7.34 -18.66
C CYS A 56 7.80 7.46 -17.32
N ALA A 57 8.46 7.82 -16.21
CA ALA A 57 7.80 8.08 -14.93
C ALA A 57 6.99 9.39 -14.97
N LYS A 58 7.53 10.43 -15.61
CA LYS A 58 6.83 11.71 -15.84
C LYS A 58 5.63 11.54 -16.77
N LEU A 59 5.76 10.70 -17.79
CA LEU A 59 4.68 10.38 -18.72
C LEU A 59 3.55 9.60 -18.02
N THR A 60 3.86 8.66 -17.11
CA THR A 60 2.80 7.96 -16.37
C THR A 60 1.95 8.88 -15.50
N GLY A 61 2.52 9.96 -14.93
CA GLY A 61 1.75 10.94 -14.17
C GLY A 61 0.95 11.92 -15.02
N ALA A 62 1.38 12.17 -16.25
CA ALA A 62 0.66 12.99 -17.21
C ALA A 62 -0.43 12.23 -17.99
N THR A 63 -0.48 10.90 -17.87
CA THR A 63 -1.42 10.05 -18.61
C THR A 63 -2.60 9.67 -17.72
N GLU A 64 -3.80 10.08 -18.12
CA GLU A 64 -5.03 9.78 -17.40
C GLU A 64 -5.27 8.27 -17.27
N GLY A 65 -5.56 7.81 -16.04
CA GLY A 65 -5.86 6.40 -15.75
C GLY A 65 -4.65 5.52 -15.39
N LEU A 66 -3.41 6.04 -15.51
CA LEU A 66 -2.22 5.35 -15.02
C LEU A 66 -1.87 5.81 -13.60
N VAL A 67 -1.58 4.85 -12.73
CA VAL A 67 -1.15 5.14 -11.35
C VAL A 67 0.27 5.69 -11.39
N ASN A 68 0.46 6.84 -10.76
CA ASN A 68 1.76 7.49 -10.61
C ASN A 68 2.79 6.51 -10.08
N PHE A 69 4.01 6.58 -10.62
CA PHE A 69 5.06 5.64 -10.27
C PHE A 69 5.49 5.78 -8.80
N GLU A 70 5.44 6.99 -8.25
CA GLU A 70 5.68 7.28 -6.82
C GLU A 70 4.65 6.63 -5.89
N ASP A 71 3.44 6.33 -6.40
CA ASP A 71 2.37 5.69 -5.66
C ASP A 71 2.41 4.15 -5.75
N LYS A 72 3.36 3.57 -6.52
CA LYS A 72 3.54 2.13 -6.63
C LYS A 72 4.37 1.58 -5.46
N PRO A 73 3.97 0.43 -4.87
CA PRO A 73 4.57 -0.12 -3.65
C PRO A 73 5.94 -0.76 -3.84
#